data_AF-A0A1B6HEM6-F1
#
_entry.id   AF-A0A1B6HEM6-F1
#
_cell.length_a   1.000
_cell.length_b   1.000
_cell.length_c   1.000
_cell.angle_alpha   90.00
_cell.angle_beta   90.00
_cell.angle_gamma   90.00
#
_symmetry.space_group_name_H-M   'P 1'
#
loop_
_entity.id
_entity.type
_entity.pdbx_description
1 polymer ?
#
loop_
_entity_poly.entity_id
_entity_poly.type
_entity_poly.pdbx_seq_one_letter_code
_entity_poly.pdbx_strand_id
1 'polypeptide(L)'
;LHALHVPADNYAEAGFTLKLYADSLQWSARPVVADPLAHLDQPEWHRKEQLYHQILQYFDKGKCWEQGIPLCKELANLYERKLFDYNKLSHILQTQAKFCDNILTLLRPEPEYFRVGFYGLSFPLFLRNKVFIYRGLEYERIEAFTQRLLTEFPSAQIMARNSPPSHAVLHSDVQYIQICNVKPLPDSGPPQDEPPLASVPFKVARFYQVNQVSRFQLDRPVHKPPIDKENEFKSLWLERTLLEIGSPLPGILRWFEVVHTSVEE
;
A
#
# COMPACT_ATOMS: atom_id res chain seq x y z
N LEU A 1 14.27 6.58 -5.16
CA LEU A 1 12.88 6.42 -4.68
C LEU A 1 12.70 7.01 -3.28
N HIS A 2 13.48 6.59 -2.27
CA HIS A 2 13.42 7.16 -0.91
C HIS A 2 13.47 8.71 -0.87
N ALA A 3 14.41 9.32 -1.59
CA ALA A 3 14.54 10.79 -1.69
C ALA A 3 13.33 11.52 -2.34
N LEU A 4 12.43 10.79 -3.03
CA LEU A 4 11.18 11.34 -3.58
C LEU A 4 10.03 11.24 -2.57
N HIS A 5 10.02 10.23 -1.71
CA HIS A 5 8.95 10.02 -0.73
C HIS A 5 9.00 11.01 0.43
N VAL A 6 10.20 11.32 0.93
CA VAL A 6 10.36 12.18 2.12
C VAL A 6 9.80 13.59 1.88
N PRO A 7 10.11 14.29 0.76
CA PRO A 7 9.55 15.63 0.50
C PRO A 7 8.03 15.63 0.26
N ALA A 8 7.46 14.48 -0.08
CA ALA A 8 6.03 14.29 -0.31
C ALA A 8 5.28 13.76 0.92
N ASP A 9 5.93 13.76 2.09
CA ASP A 9 5.42 13.22 3.38
C ASP A 9 4.91 11.76 3.30
N ASN A 10 5.41 10.99 2.33
CA ASN A 10 5.10 9.59 2.13
C ASN A 10 6.00 8.70 2.99
N TYR A 11 5.91 8.87 4.31
CA TYR A 11 6.82 8.21 5.24
C TYR A 11 6.68 6.68 5.24
N ALA A 12 5.47 6.14 5.08
CA ALA A 12 5.27 4.70 4.98
C ALA A 12 6.08 4.12 3.80
N GLU A 13 5.91 4.70 2.61
CA GLU A 13 6.59 4.28 1.37
C GLU A 13 8.11 4.49 1.45
N ALA A 14 8.56 5.57 2.11
CA ALA A 14 9.97 5.81 2.42
C ALA A 14 10.56 4.67 3.28
N GLY A 15 9.83 4.23 4.31
CA GLY A 15 10.19 3.11 5.16
C GLY A 15 10.28 1.79 4.39
N PHE A 16 9.25 1.46 3.59
CA PHE A 16 9.28 0.25 2.74
C PHE A 16 10.41 0.27 1.71
N THR A 17 10.72 1.43 1.13
CA THR A 17 11.82 1.57 0.18
C THR A 17 13.16 1.24 0.84
N LEU A 18 13.43 1.80 2.02
CA LEU A 18 14.66 1.48 2.76
C LEU A 18 14.67 0.03 3.25
N LYS A 19 13.51 -0.53 3.58
CA LYS A 19 13.39 -1.93 3.98
C LYS A 19 13.85 -2.88 2.87
N LEU A 20 13.53 -2.61 1.60
CA LEU A 20 14.06 -3.41 0.48
C LEU A 20 15.59 -3.46 0.48
N TYR A 21 16.25 -2.34 0.76
CA TYR A 21 17.69 -2.30 0.85
C TYR A 21 18.18 -3.06 2.10
N ALA A 22 17.57 -2.84 3.26
CA ALA A 22 17.94 -3.51 4.49
C ALA A 22 17.74 -5.05 4.42
N ASP A 23 16.73 -5.52 3.69
CA ASP A 23 16.45 -6.95 3.46
C ASP A 23 17.55 -7.61 2.60
N SER A 24 18.25 -6.85 1.76
CA SER A 24 19.40 -7.35 0.98
C SER A 24 20.68 -7.53 1.82
N LEU A 25 20.75 -6.91 3.00
CA LEU A 25 21.90 -6.97 3.90
C LEU A 25 21.76 -8.12 4.92
N GLN A 26 22.89 -8.64 5.38
CA GLN A 26 22.93 -9.67 6.44
C GLN A 26 23.40 -9.09 7.78
N TRP A 27 23.03 -9.75 8.88
CA TRP A 27 23.59 -9.48 10.21
C TRP A 27 25.02 -10.06 10.32
N SER A 28 25.91 -9.62 9.43
CA SER A 28 27.27 -10.14 9.25
C SER A 28 28.32 -9.04 9.34
N ALA A 29 29.54 -9.42 9.77
CA ALA A 29 30.70 -8.51 9.81
C ALA A 29 31.37 -8.30 8.45
N ARG A 30 30.78 -8.81 7.35
CA ARG A 30 31.31 -8.61 6.00
C ARG A 30 31.18 -7.14 5.62
N PRO A 31 32.14 -6.56 4.89
CA PRO A 31 32.02 -5.19 4.41
C PRO A 31 30.89 -5.10 3.39
N VAL A 32 30.22 -3.94 3.34
CA VAL A 32 29.22 -3.66 2.31
C VAL A 32 29.92 -3.49 0.97
N VAL A 33 29.68 -4.40 0.02
CA VAL A 33 30.43 -4.47 -1.26
C VAL A 33 29.84 -3.56 -2.36
N ALA A 34 28.62 -3.04 -2.19
CA ALA A 34 27.88 -2.38 -3.27
C ALA A 34 27.00 -1.18 -2.83
N ASP A 35 27.41 -0.42 -1.81
CA ASP A 35 26.69 0.81 -1.38
C ASP A 35 27.59 2.05 -1.55
N PRO A 36 27.29 2.93 -2.52
CA PRO A 36 27.99 4.21 -2.69
C PRO A 36 27.88 5.15 -1.47
N LEU A 37 26.90 4.92 -0.60
CA LEU A 37 26.65 5.71 0.61
C LEU A 37 27.25 5.08 1.88
N ALA A 38 27.80 3.87 1.79
CA ALA A 38 28.48 3.25 2.91
C ALA A 38 29.91 3.79 3.05
N HIS A 39 30.37 3.92 4.28
CA HIS A 39 31.79 4.19 4.53
C HIS A 39 32.64 2.99 4.08
N LEU A 40 33.89 3.26 3.66
CA LEU A 40 34.85 2.21 3.34
C LEU A 40 34.93 1.23 4.53
N ASP A 41 34.77 -0.07 4.26
CA ASP A 41 34.81 -1.17 5.23
C ASP A 41 33.71 -1.19 6.31
N GLN A 42 32.61 -0.44 6.14
CA GLN A 42 31.46 -0.57 7.05
C GLN A 42 30.90 -2.00 7.00
N PRO A 43 30.72 -2.70 8.15
CA PRO A 43 30.13 -4.03 8.15
C PRO A 43 28.63 -3.97 7.87
N GLU A 44 28.12 -4.96 7.13
CA GLU A 44 26.71 -5.05 6.74
C GLU A 44 25.75 -4.96 7.92
N TRP A 45 26.07 -5.62 9.06
CA TRP A 45 25.22 -5.56 10.24
C TRP A 45 25.04 -4.13 10.75
N HIS A 46 26.08 -3.31 10.72
CA HIS A 46 26.03 -1.94 11.22
C HIS A 46 25.26 -1.03 10.27
N ARG A 47 25.41 -1.25 8.95
CA ARG A 47 24.60 -0.57 7.94
C ARG A 47 23.12 -0.93 8.07
N LYS A 48 22.82 -2.22 8.24
CA LYS A 48 21.46 -2.73 8.45
C LYS A 48 20.82 -2.18 9.73
N GLU A 49 21.59 -2.10 10.82
CA GLU A 49 21.16 -1.46 12.07
C GLU A 49 20.73 0.00 11.85
N GLN A 50 21.57 0.80 11.18
CA GLN A 50 21.27 2.21 10.87
C GLN A 50 20.00 2.36 10.04
N LEU A 51 19.85 1.53 9.00
CA LEU A 51 18.65 1.51 8.16
C LEU A 51 17.42 1.15 8.98
N TYR A 52 17.49 0.13 9.85
CA TYR A 52 16.36 -0.27 10.70
C TYR A 52 15.90 0.88 11.60
N HIS A 53 16.81 1.60 12.25
CA HIS A 53 16.44 2.79 13.05
C HIS A 53 15.77 3.87 12.22
N GLN A 54 16.26 4.12 11.00
CA GLN A 54 15.64 5.11 10.10
C GLN A 54 14.25 4.64 9.62
N ILE A 55 14.09 3.36 9.29
CA ILE A 55 12.81 2.75 8.90
C ILE A 55 11.81 2.86 10.05
N LEU A 56 12.21 2.57 11.28
CA LEU A 56 11.36 2.69 12.47
C LEU A 56 10.83 4.12 12.67
N GLN A 57 11.67 5.13 12.47
CA GLN A 57 11.24 6.54 12.51
C GLN A 57 10.20 6.85 11.43
N TYR A 58 10.37 6.32 10.23
CA TYR A 58 9.42 6.52 9.14
C TYR A 58 8.11 5.77 9.37
N PHE A 59 8.15 4.54 9.88
CA PHE A 59 6.93 3.80 10.24
C PHE A 59 6.19 4.44 11.41
N ASP A 60 6.89 5.07 12.36
CA ASP A 60 6.23 5.85 13.42
C ASP A 60 5.49 7.07 12.84
N LYS A 61 6.16 7.85 11.97
CA LYS A 61 5.53 9.00 11.28
C LYS A 61 4.39 8.58 10.36
N GLY A 62 4.54 7.48 9.64
CA GLY A 62 3.53 6.91 8.74
C GLY A 62 2.43 6.12 9.43
N LYS A 63 2.48 5.97 10.77
CA LYS A 63 1.52 5.18 11.58
C LYS A 63 1.43 3.70 11.16
N CYS A 64 2.52 3.13 10.66
CA CYS A 64 2.67 1.74 10.23
C CYS A 64 3.37 0.88 11.31
N TRP A 65 2.93 0.98 12.55
CA TRP A 65 3.59 0.37 13.70
C TRP A 65 3.67 -1.16 13.62
N GLU A 66 2.68 -1.82 13.00
CA GLU A 66 2.65 -3.26 12.77
C GLU A 66 3.88 -3.75 11.99
N GLN A 67 4.38 -2.92 11.06
CA GLN A 67 5.57 -3.21 10.26
C GLN A 67 6.87 -2.93 11.01
N GLY A 68 6.83 -2.05 12.02
CA GLY A 68 7.99 -1.72 12.85
C GLY A 68 8.25 -2.72 13.97
N ILE A 69 7.21 -3.38 14.50
CA ILE A 69 7.35 -4.36 15.60
C ILE A 69 8.31 -5.51 15.25
N PRO A 70 8.22 -6.18 14.09
CA PRO A 70 9.18 -7.21 13.70
C PRO A 70 10.63 -6.71 13.66
N LEU A 71 10.87 -5.50 13.16
CA LEU A 71 12.19 -4.89 13.11
C LEU A 71 12.75 -4.62 14.52
N CYS A 72 11.89 -4.20 15.46
CA CYS A 72 12.26 -4.05 16.87
C CYS A 72 12.69 -5.38 17.48
N LYS A 73 11.98 -6.47 17.17
CA LYS A 73 12.32 -7.83 17.67
C LYS A 73 13.65 -8.32 17.12
N GLU A 74 13.93 -8.10 15.83
CA GLU A 74 15.23 -8.44 15.24
C GLU A 74 16.38 -7.66 15.90
N LEU A 75 16.21 -6.35 16.08
CA LEU A 75 17.19 -5.51 16.77
C LEU A 75 17.38 -5.92 18.23
N ALA A 76 16.30 -6.25 18.95
CA ALA A 76 16.39 -6.75 20.33
C ALA A 76 17.24 -8.03 20.39
N ASN A 77 17.02 -8.97 19.46
CA ASN A 77 17.80 -10.20 19.37
C ASN A 77 19.29 -9.92 19.05
N LEU A 78 19.58 -8.96 18.17
CA LEU A 78 20.95 -8.50 17.89
C LEU A 78 21.62 -7.97 19.17
N TYR A 79 20.95 -7.07 19.89
CA TYR A 79 21.48 -6.43 21.08
C TYR A 79 21.63 -7.39 22.27
N GLU A 80 20.72 -8.34 22.43
CA GLU A 80 20.76 -9.33 23.51
C GLU A 80 21.83 -10.41 23.25
N ARG A 81 21.93 -10.94 22.03
CA ARG A 81 22.66 -12.19 21.76
C ARG A 81 23.95 -12.05 20.96
N LYS A 82 24.13 -10.94 20.25
CA LYS A 82 25.28 -10.75 19.35
C LYS A 82 26.19 -9.62 19.83
N LEU A 83 25.60 -8.50 20.26
CA LEU A 83 26.35 -7.31 20.68
C LEU A 83 26.42 -7.16 22.21
N PHE A 84 25.49 -7.77 22.96
CA PHE A 84 25.36 -7.63 24.42
C PHE A 84 25.25 -6.17 24.88
N ASP A 85 24.62 -5.31 24.07
CA ASP A 85 24.40 -3.89 24.36
C ASP A 85 23.01 -3.70 25.00
N TYR A 86 22.97 -3.81 26.32
CA TYR A 86 21.71 -3.72 27.07
C TYR A 86 21.11 -2.31 27.08
N ASN A 87 21.90 -1.26 26.83
CA ASN A 87 21.39 0.11 26.71
C ASN A 87 20.55 0.23 25.42
N LYS A 88 21.08 -0.23 24.29
CA LYS A 88 20.32 -0.28 23.03
C LYS A 88 19.14 -1.25 23.10
N LEU A 89 19.30 -2.39 23.80
CA LEU A 89 18.20 -3.32 24.05
C LEU A 89 17.04 -2.65 24.82
N SER A 90 17.35 -1.91 25.89
CA SER A 90 16.34 -1.18 26.66
C SER A 90 15.57 -0.18 25.77
N HIS A 91 16.30 0.60 24.97
CA HIS A 91 15.71 1.60 24.08
C HIS A 91 14.80 0.99 23.00
N ILE A 92 15.21 -0.13 22.38
CA ILE A 92 14.39 -0.76 21.34
C ILE A 92 13.14 -1.43 21.92
N LEU A 93 13.22 -1.99 23.13
CA LEU A 93 12.05 -2.54 23.83
C LEU A 93 11.04 -1.45 24.22
N GLN A 94 11.50 -0.27 24.64
CA GLN A 94 10.64 0.89 24.87
C GLN A 94 9.98 1.37 23.57
N THR A 95 10.71 1.36 22.46
CA THR A 95 10.15 1.68 21.13
C THR A 95 9.08 0.68 20.71
N GLN A 96 9.32 -0.61 20.93
CA GLN A 96 8.35 -1.67 20.67
C GLN A 96 7.09 -1.51 21.53
N ALA A 97 7.24 -1.20 22.83
CA ALA A 97 6.13 -0.93 23.72
C ALA A 97 5.29 0.26 23.24
N LYS A 98 5.95 1.37 22.89
CA LYS A 98 5.30 2.55 22.30
C LYS A 98 4.48 2.20 21.06
N PHE A 99 4.99 1.35 20.18
CA PHE A 99 4.26 0.92 18.97
C PHE A 99 3.03 0.09 19.30
N CYS A 100 3.12 -0.83 20.26
CA CYS A 100 1.95 -1.57 20.75
C CYS A 100 0.89 -0.64 21.35
N ASP A 101 1.31 0.33 22.17
CA ASP A 101 0.40 1.32 22.76
C ASP A 101 -0.26 2.19 21.69
N ASN A 102 0.52 2.65 20.71
CA ASN A 102 0.02 3.47 19.60
C ASN A 102 -1.05 2.74 18.77
N ILE A 103 -0.85 1.46 18.45
CA ILE A 103 -1.83 0.63 17.73
C ILE A 103 -3.17 0.60 18.48
N LEU A 104 -3.12 0.56 19.81
CA LEU A 104 -4.30 0.44 20.67
C LEU A 104 -4.93 1.79 21.03
N THR A 105 -4.19 2.88 21.02
CA THR A 105 -4.67 4.17 21.58
C THR A 105 -4.87 5.25 20.53
N LEU A 106 -4.01 5.31 19.51
CA LEU A 106 -4.03 6.39 18.53
C LEU A 106 -5.05 6.13 17.42
N LEU A 107 -5.73 7.20 16.99
CA LEU A 107 -6.65 7.18 15.87
C LEU A 107 -5.87 7.12 14.55
N ARG A 108 -6.25 6.16 13.69
CA ARG A 108 -5.76 6.03 12.33
C ARG A 108 -6.94 6.09 11.36
N PRO A 109 -7.02 7.12 10.50
CA PRO A 109 -8.04 7.20 9.46
C PRO A 109 -7.89 6.05 8.48
N GLU A 110 -9.01 5.47 8.07
CA GLU A 110 -9.02 4.44 7.05
C GLU A 110 -8.71 5.09 5.69
N PRO A 111 -7.74 4.57 4.92
CA PRO A 111 -7.45 5.08 3.59
C PRO A 111 -8.58 4.70 2.62
N GLU A 112 -8.90 5.61 1.70
CA GLU A 112 -9.69 5.24 0.51
C GLU A 112 -8.78 4.65 -0.58
N TYR A 113 -9.34 3.78 -1.40
CA TYR A 113 -8.66 3.17 -2.53
C TYR A 113 -9.37 3.53 -3.83
N PHE A 114 -8.58 3.93 -4.82
CA PHE A 114 -9.07 4.38 -6.11
C PHE A 114 -8.55 3.47 -7.21
N ARG A 115 -9.45 2.93 -8.03
CA ARG A 115 -9.10 2.25 -9.26
C ARG A 115 -9.00 3.27 -10.38
N VAL A 116 -7.84 3.33 -11.02
CA VAL A 116 -7.51 4.29 -12.07
C VAL A 116 -7.12 3.55 -13.34
N GLY A 117 -7.92 3.69 -14.40
CA GLY A 117 -7.62 3.19 -15.73
C GLY A 117 -7.10 4.32 -16.62
N PHE A 118 -5.97 4.10 -17.27
CA PHE A 118 -5.39 5.03 -18.24
C PHE A 118 -5.58 4.46 -19.65
N TYR A 119 -6.40 5.11 -20.48
CA TYR A 119 -6.80 4.59 -21.79
C TYR A 119 -6.47 5.55 -22.93
N GLY A 120 -6.14 4.98 -24.08
CA GLY A 120 -5.73 5.72 -25.28
C GLY A 120 -4.21 5.68 -25.53
N LEU A 121 -3.83 5.83 -26.79
CA LEU A 121 -2.46 5.62 -27.27
C LEU A 121 -1.50 6.75 -26.85
N SER A 122 -2.03 7.91 -26.48
CA SER A 122 -1.23 9.07 -26.05
C SER A 122 -0.65 8.96 -24.64
N PHE A 123 -0.96 7.90 -23.88
CA PHE A 123 -0.25 7.59 -22.64
C PHE A 123 1.09 6.89 -22.91
N PRO A 124 2.11 7.11 -22.05
CA PRO A 124 3.34 6.31 -22.04
C PRO A 124 3.03 4.81 -21.93
N LEU A 125 3.90 3.96 -22.49
CA LEU A 125 3.67 2.51 -22.57
C LEU A 125 3.40 1.83 -21.22
N PHE A 126 3.98 2.33 -20.13
CA PHE A 126 3.77 1.78 -18.79
C PHE A 126 2.39 2.12 -18.19
N LEU A 127 1.66 3.10 -18.74
CA LEU A 127 0.29 3.46 -18.34
C LEU A 127 -0.74 3.04 -19.39
N ARG A 128 -0.36 3.05 -20.66
CA ARG A 128 -1.28 2.87 -21.80
C ARG A 128 -2.13 1.60 -21.65
N ASN A 129 -3.44 1.80 -21.60
CA ASN A 129 -4.46 0.77 -21.49
C ASN A 129 -4.29 -0.16 -20.28
N LYS A 130 -3.72 0.37 -19.18
CA LYS A 130 -3.50 -0.34 -17.92
C LYS A 130 -4.35 0.25 -16.79
N VAL A 131 -4.56 -0.57 -15.77
CA VAL A 131 -5.34 -0.22 -14.58
C VAL A 131 -4.46 -0.34 -13.35
N PHE A 132 -4.60 0.61 -12.44
CA PHE A 132 -3.84 0.69 -11.20
C PHE A 132 -4.79 0.88 -10.01
N ILE A 133 -4.39 0.38 -8.85
CA ILE A 133 -5.03 0.74 -7.58
C ILE A 133 -4.13 1.73 -6.85
N TYR A 134 -4.71 2.87 -6.47
CA TYR A 134 -4.07 3.91 -5.69
C TYR A 134 -4.60 3.88 -4.25
N ARG A 135 -3.69 4.01 -3.28
CA ARG A 135 -4.00 4.30 -1.89
C ARG A 135 -4.05 5.82 -1.67
N GLY A 136 -5.22 6.34 -1.33
CA GLY A 136 -5.44 7.75 -1.03
C GLY A 136 -4.60 8.26 0.14
N LEU A 137 -4.34 9.57 0.14
CA LEU A 137 -3.75 10.28 1.28
C LEU A 137 -4.70 10.26 2.48
N GLU A 138 -4.21 10.67 3.65
CA GLU A 138 -5.03 10.74 4.86
C GLU A 138 -6.23 11.67 4.63
N TYR A 139 -7.45 11.16 4.82
CA TYR A 139 -8.72 11.86 4.55
C TYR A 139 -8.96 12.28 3.08
N GLU A 140 -8.19 11.76 2.12
CA GLU A 140 -8.38 12.10 0.71
C GLU A 140 -9.65 11.44 0.15
N ARG A 141 -10.54 12.27 -0.41
CA ARG A 141 -11.72 11.82 -1.14
C ARG A 141 -11.45 11.78 -2.64
N ILE A 142 -12.30 11.06 -3.37
CA ILE A 142 -12.16 10.87 -4.82
C ILE A 142 -12.06 12.18 -5.60
N GLU A 143 -12.76 13.24 -5.19
CA GLU A 143 -12.72 14.54 -5.86
C GLU A 143 -11.34 15.19 -5.73
N ALA A 144 -10.78 15.21 -4.52
CA ALA A 144 -9.45 15.75 -4.26
C ALA A 144 -8.36 14.93 -4.98
N PHE A 145 -8.48 13.60 -4.93
CA PHE A 145 -7.61 12.69 -5.66
C PHE A 145 -7.65 12.95 -7.18
N THR A 146 -8.85 13.12 -7.74
CA THR A 146 -9.06 13.37 -9.18
C THR A 146 -8.40 14.68 -9.61
N GLN A 147 -8.55 15.76 -8.83
CA GLN A 147 -7.92 17.05 -9.14
C GLN A 147 -6.39 16.96 -9.09
N ARG A 148 -5.85 16.26 -8.08
CA ARG A 148 -4.41 16.03 -7.96
C ARG A 148 -3.87 15.24 -9.16
N LEU A 149 -4.57 14.17 -9.57
CA LEU A 149 -4.17 13.37 -10.73
C LEU A 149 -4.25 14.17 -12.04
N LEU A 150 -5.28 15.01 -12.22
CA LEU A 150 -5.40 15.87 -13.40
C LEU A 150 -4.34 16.97 -13.47
N THR A 151 -3.76 17.38 -12.33
CA THR A 151 -2.61 18.29 -12.31
C THR A 151 -1.37 17.61 -12.94
N GLU A 152 -1.22 16.30 -12.77
CA GLU A 152 -0.15 15.50 -13.38
C GLU A 152 -0.43 15.20 -14.87
N PHE A 153 -1.71 15.08 -15.26
CA PHE A 153 -2.17 14.77 -16.61
C PHE A 153 -3.15 15.84 -17.14
N PRO A 154 -2.69 17.05 -17.45
CA PRO A 154 -3.58 18.17 -17.80
C PRO A 154 -4.34 17.97 -19.12
N SER A 155 -3.85 17.10 -20.01
CA SER A 155 -4.48 16.79 -21.30
C SER A 155 -5.50 15.64 -21.21
N ALA A 156 -5.67 15.03 -20.04
CA ALA A 156 -6.53 13.87 -19.87
C ALA A 156 -8.00 14.25 -19.65
N GLN A 157 -8.90 13.45 -20.22
CA GLN A 157 -10.35 13.57 -20.05
C GLN A 157 -10.87 12.51 -19.07
N ILE A 158 -11.64 12.95 -18.07
CA ILE A 158 -12.26 12.02 -17.11
C ILE A 158 -13.45 11.32 -17.76
N MET A 159 -13.44 9.99 -17.70
CA MET A 159 -14.57 9.16 -18.12
C MET A 159 -15.67 9.19 -17.06
N ALA A 160 -16.90 9.50 -17.46
CA ALA A 160 -18.05 9.60 -16.54
C ALA A 160 -18.63 8.23 -16.13
N ARG A 161 -18.40 7.18 -16.91
CA ARG A 161 -18.94 5.83 -16.66
C ARG A 161 -17.84 4.89 -16.22
N ASN A 162 -18.15 3.99 -15.29
CA ASN A 162 -17.25 2.94 -14.80
C ASN A 162 -17.32 1.64 -15.63
N SER A 163 -18.01 1.67 -16.77
CA SER A 163 -18.05 0.54 -17.71
C SER A 163 -16.69 0.34 -18.36
N PRO A 164 -16.33 -0.88 -18.78
CA PRO A 164 -15.12 -1.12 -19.56
C PRO A 164 -15.01 -0.16 -20.77
N PRO A 165 -13.81 0.35 -21.09
CA PRO A 165 -13.62 1.23 -22.24
C PRO A 165 -13.93 0.51 -23.55
N SER A 166 -14.50 1.23 -24.51
CA SER A 166 -14.75 0.67 -25.85
C SER A 166 -13.45 0.54 -26.65
N HIS A 167 -13.46 -0.30 -27.69
CA HIS A 167 -12.32 -0.45 -28.59
C HIS A 167 -11.87 0.89 -29.20
N ALA A 168 -12.81 1.80 -29.49
CA ALA A 168 -12.50 3.14 -30.00
C ALA A 168 -11.71 3.99 -29.00
N VAL A 169 -12.05 3.94 -27.70
CA VAL A 169 -11.33 4.65 -26.63
C VAL A 169 -9.89 4.12 -26.49
N LEU A 170 -9.73 2.79 -26.52
CA LEU A 170 -8.42 2.13 -26.36
C LEU A 170 -7.41 2.47 -27.47
N HIS A 171 -7.91 2.80 -28.68
CA HIS A 171 -7.11 3.08 -29.87
C HIS A 171 -7.12 4.58 -30.26
N SER A 172 -7.69 5.43 -29.41
CA SER A 172 -7.74 6.88 -29.63
C SER A 172 -6.40 7.53 -29.30
N ASP A 173 -6.06 8.61 -30.01
CA ASP A 173 -4.92 9.50 -29.68
C ASP A 173 -5.24 10.52 -28.56
N VAL A 174 -6.30 10.28 -27.79
CA VAL A 174 -6.72 11.12 -26.66
C VAL A 174 -6.43 10.38 -25.37
N GLN A 175 -6.04 11.11 -24.33
CA GLN A 175 -5.83 10.57 -22.99
C GLN A 175 -7.16 10.52 -22.25
N TYR A 176 -7.62 9.31 -21.91
CA TYR A 176 -8.81 9.11 -21.06
C TYR A 176 -8.41 8.50 -19.72
N ILE A 177 -8.90 9.07 -18.63
CA ILE A 177 -8.70 8.52 -17.29
C ILE A 177 -10.06 8.14 -16.71
N GLN A 178 -10.16 6.91 -16.19
CA GLN A 178 -11.36 6.41 -15.51
C GLN A 178 -11.03 6.16 -14.04
N ILE A 179 -11.71 6.85 -13.13
CA ILE A 179 -11.46 6.79 -11.68
C ILE A 179 -12.73 6.35 -10.97
N CYS A 180 -12.61 5.37 -10.07
CA CYS A 180 -13.70 5.00 -9.17
C CYS A 180 -13.18 4.48 -7.82
N ASN A 181 -14.02 4.55 -6.80
CA ASN A 181 -13.73 3.94 -5.50
C ASN A 181 -13.78 2.42 -5.60
N VAL A 182 -12.88 1.76 -4.88
CA VAL A 182 -12.90 0.31 -4.69
C VAL A 182 -12.83 -0.02 -3.21
N LYS A 183 -13.46 -1.13 -2.83
CA LYS A 183 -13.41 -1.63 -1.46
C LYS A 183 -12.21 -2.57 -1.33
N PRO A 184 -11.33 -2.40 -0.34
CA PRO A 184 -10.30 -3.38 -0.07
C PRO A 184 -10.95 -4.69 0.39
N LEU A 185 -10.41 -5.80 -0.09
CA LEU A 185 -10.75 -7.14 0.37
C LEU A 185 -9.61 -7.64 1.24
N PRO A 186 -9.80 -7.74 2.55
CA PRO A 186 -8.73 -8.18 3.43
C PRO A 186 -8.46 -9.67 3.26
N ASP A 187 -7.20 -10.02 3.50
CA ASP A 187 -6.81 -11.40 3.74
C ASP A 187 -7.29 -11.85 5.14
N SER A 188 -6.96 -13.07 5.56
CA SER A 188 -7.48 -13.74 6.76
C SER A 188 -7.16 -13.06 8.11
N GLY A 189 -6.65 -11.82 8.12
CA GLY A 189 -6.31 -11.02 9.29
C GLY A 189 -4.81 -10.72 9.37
N PRO A 190 -4.28 -10.45 10.58
CA PRO A 190 -2.85 -10.32 10.79
C PRO A 190 -2.08 -11.56 10.30
N PRO A 191 -0.86 -11.39 9.74
CA PRO A 191 0.00 -12.52 9.41
C PRO A 191 0.27 -13.39 10.64
N GLN A 192 0.01 -14.69 10.51
CA GLN A 192 0.11 -15.66 11.59
C GLN A 192 0.70 -16.96 11.05
N ASP A 193 1.76 -17.46 11.68
CA ASP A 193 2.33 -18.78 11.38
C ASP A 193 1.49 -19.91 11.99
N GLU A 194 0.85 -19.64 13.12
CA GLU A 194 0.01 -20.55 13.89
C GLU A 194 -1.33 -19.89 14.25
N PRO A 195 -2.41 -20.68 14.41
CA PRO A 195 -3.71 -20.13 14.79
C PRO A 195 -3.64 -19.41 16.14
N PRO A 196 -4.39 -18.30 16.31
CA PRO A 196 -4.29 -17.50 17.50
C PRO A 196 -4.97 -18.20 18.67
N LEU A 197 -4.38 -18.11 19.87
CA LEU A 197 -4.95 -18.70 21.09
C LEU A 197 -6.28 -18.07 21.52
N ALA A 198 -6.59 -16.88 21.02
CA ALA A 198 -7.83 -16.15 21.28
C ALA A 198 -8.23 -15.29 20.07
N SER A 199 -9.45 -14.77 20.06
CA SER A 199 -9.91 -13.85 19.02
C SER A 199 -9.02 -12.61 18.93
N VAL A 200 -8.68 -12.19 17.71
CA VAL A 200 -7.88 -10.98 17.48
C VAL A 200 -8.66 -9.75 17.97
N PRO A 201 -8.05 -8.87 18.80
CA PRO A 201 -8.70 -7.65 19.25
C PRO A 201 -9.15 -6.75 18.10
N PHE A 202 -10.32 -6.12 18.24
CA PHE A 202 -10.94 -5.32 17.17
C PHE A 202 -10.01 -4.26 16.57
N LYS A 203 -9.28 -3.50 17.40
CA LYS A 203 -8.35 -2.46 16.91
C LYS A 203 -7.21 -3.02 16.05
N VAL A 204 -6.73 -4.23 16.38
CA VAL A 204 -5.70 -4.92 15.60
C VAL A 204 -6.33 -5.43 14.30
N ALA A 205 -7.45 -6.13 14.37
CA ALA A 205 -8.13 -6.69 13.20
C ALA A 205 -8.53 -5.60 12.18
N ARG A 206 -9.06 -4.47 12.65
CA ARG A 206 -9.50 -3.34 11.81
C ARG A 206 -8.39 -2.78 10.94
N PHE A 207 -7.14 -2.76 11.40
CA PHE A 207 -6.02 -2.31 10.58
C PHE A 207 -5.85 -3.18 9.33
N TYR A 208 -5.88 -4.50 9.48
CA TYR A 208 -5.73 -5.46 8.39
C TYR A 208 -6.95 -5.55 7.48
N GLN A 209 -8.11 -5.02 7.89
CA GLN A 209 -9.29 -4.90 7.02
C GLN A 209 -9.05 -3.97 5.82
N VAL A 210 -8.15 -3.00 5.98
CA VAL A 210 -7.93 -1.92 4.99
C VAL A 210 -6.45 -1.63 4.73
N ASN A 211 -5.52 -2.38 5.33
CA ASN A 211 -4.08 -2.28 5.10
C ASN A 211 -3.48 -3.67 4.92
N GLN A 212 -2.34 -3.73 4.23
CA GLN A 212 -1.72 -4.98 3.77
C GLN A 212 -2.67 -5.77 2.87
N VAL A 213 -3.36 -5.05 1.98
CA VAL A 213 -4.35 -5.62 1.06
C VAL A 213 -3.82 -5.58 -0.37
N SER A 214 -4.03 -6.67 -1.11
CA SER A 214 -3.71 -6.79 -2.53
C SER A 214 -4.95 -7.02 -3.40
N ARG A 215 -6.12 -7.25 -2.79
CA ARG A 215 -7.38 -7.53 -3.49
C ARG A 215 -8.40 -6.45 -3.23
N PHE A 216 -9.19 -6.13 -4.25
CA PHE A 216 -10.17 -5.06 -4.22
C PHE A 216 -11.43 -5.45 -4.96
N GLN A 217 -12.56 -4.87 -4.54
CA GLN A 217 -13.87 -5.10 -5.10
C GLN A 217 -14.43 -3.79 -5.67
N LEU A 218 -14.95 -3.86 -6.89
CA LEU A 218 -15.75 -2.83 -7.53
C LEU A 218 -17.14 -3.41 -7.84
N ASP A 219 -18.18 -2.87 -7.22
CA ASP A 219 -19.55 -3.24 -7.53
C ASP A 219 -20.18 -2.20 -8.46
N ARG A 220 -20.78 -2.62 -9.57
CA ARG A 220 -21.47 -1.76 -10.53
C ARG A 220 -22.94 -2.20 -10.68
N PRO A 221 -23.92 -1.29 -10.50
CA PRO A 221 -25.32 -1.59 -10.78
C PRO A 221 -25.54 -1.74 -12.29
N VAL A 222 -26.21 -2.83 -12.69
CA VAL A 222 -26.57 -3.11 -14.08
C VAL A 222 -28.03 -3.54 -14.17
N HIS A 223 -28.77 -3.01 -15.14
CA HIS A 223 -30.14 -3.45 -15.39
C HIS A 223 -30.17 -4.52 -16.46
N LYS A 224 -30.62 -5.74 -16.12
CA LYS A 224 -30.80 -6.84 -17.08
C LYS A 224 -32.26 -6.87 -17.57
N PRO A 225 -32.52 -6.98 -18.89
CA PRO A 225 -33.87 -7.10 -19.41
C PRO A 225 -34.58 -8.37 -18.91
N PRO A 226 -35.92 -8.35 -18.74
CA PRO A 226 -36.84 -7.23 -18.99
C PRO A 226 -36.80 -6.18 -17.87
N ILE A 227 -36.73 -4.90 -18.27
CA ILE A 227 -36.67 -3.76 -17.32
C ILE A 227 -38.10 -3.41 -16.89
N ASP A 228 -38.42 -3.68 -15.63
CA ASP A 228 -39.67 -3.26 -14.99
C ASP A 228 -39.57 -1.78 -14.59
N LYS A 229 -40.36 -0.92 -15.24
CA LYS A 229 -40.37 0.54 -14.97
C LYS A 229 -41.05 0.92 -13.65
N GLU A 230 -41.86 0.04 -13.06
CA GLU A 230 -42.50 0.26 -11.77
C GLU A 230 -41.64 -0.24 -10.60
N ASN A 231 -40.76 -1.21 -10.87
CA ASN A 231 -39.85 -1.77 -9.86
C ASN A 231 -38.43 -1.96 -10.43
N GLU A 232 -37.62 -0.91 -10.30
CA GLU A 232 -36.23 -0.90 -10.74
C GLU A 232 -35.37 -2.00 -10.09
N PHE A 233 -35.69 -2.41 -8.86
CA PHE A 233 -34.96 -3.46 -8.13
C PHE A 233 -35.13 -4.85 -8.74
N LYS A 234 -36.23 -5.14 -9.45
CA LYS A 234 -36.41 -6.45 -10.11
C LYS A 234 -35.46 -6.68 -11.27
N SER A 235 -35.05 -5.59 -11.92
CA SER A 235 -34.13 -5.65 -13.05
C SER A 235 -32.70 -5.29 -12.66
N LEU A 236 -32.47 -4.86 -11.41
CA LEU A 236 -31.17 -4.44 -10.89
C LEU A 236 -30.34 -5.67 -10.49
N TRP A 237 -29.19 -5.82 -11.13
CA TRP A 237 -28.14 -6.76 -10.79
C TRP A 237 -26.88 -6.00 -10.39
N LEU A 238 -26.01 -6.64 -9.62
CA LEU A 238 -24.70 -6.10 -9.26
C LEU A 238 -23.64 -6.91 -9.99
N GLU A 239 -22.96 -6.26 -10.94
CA GLU A 239 -21.75 -6.80 -11.54
C GLU A 239 -20.60 -6.49 -10.58
N ARG A 240 -19.94 -7.55 -10.08
CA ARG A 240 -18.80 -7.45 -9.17
C ARG A 240 -17.52 -7.72 -9.94
N THR A 241 -16.63 -6.74 -9.97
CA THR A 241 -15.26 -6.91 -10.46
C THR A 241 -14.31 -7.05 -9.28
N LEU A 242 -13.55 -8.15 -9.25
CA LEU A 242 -12.44 -8.36 -8.34
C LEU A 242 -11.13 -7.98 -9.03
N LEU A 243 -10.30 -7.23 -8.34
CA LEU A 243 -9.05 -6.68 -8.83
C LEU A 243 -7.92 -7.11 -7.89
N GLU A 244 -6.81 -7.59 -8.45
CA GLU A 244 -5.64 -7.97 -7.68
C GLU A 244 -4.40 -7.21 -8.18
N ILE A 245 -3.62 -6.66 -7.25
CA ILE A 245 -2.35 -5.96 -7.53
C ILE A 245 -1.15 -6.84 -7.14
N GLY A 246 -0.01 -6.62 -7.81
CA GLY A 246 1.18 -7.46 -7.62
C GLY A 246 1.90 -7.32 -6.27
N SER A 247 1.55 -6.33 -5.45
CA SER A 247 2.13 -6.14 -4.11
C SER A 247 1.14 -5.43 -3.19
N PRO A 248 1.09 -5.78 -1.89
CA PRO A 248 0.11 -5.21 -0.98
C PRO A 248 0.34 -3.72 -0.71
N LEU A 249 -0.74 -2.99 -0.42
CA LEU A 249 -0.70 -1.59 -0.01
C LEU A 249 -0.91 -1.47 1.53
N PRO A 250 -0.13 -0.66 2.25
CA PRO A 250 0.95 0.20 1.75
C PRO A 250 2.20 -0.62 1.39
N GLY A 251 3.02 -0.09 0.48
CA GLY A 251 4.25 -0.73 0.02
C GLY A 251 5.29 0.31 -0.40
N ILE A 252 6.17 -0.02 -1.36
CA ILE A 252 7.19 0.91 -1.86
C ILE A 252 6.63 2.08 -2.68
N LEU A 253 5.40 1.94 -3.17
CA LEU A 253 4.68 2.96 -3.91
C LEU A 253 3.25 3.04 -3.34
N ARG A 254 2.58 4.15 -3.62
CA ARG A 254 1.16 4.34 -3.26
C ARG A 254 0.21 3.72 -4.27
N TRP A 255 0.73 3.12 -5.34
CA TRP A 255 -0.07 2.49 -6.38
C TRP A 255 0.65 1.32 -7.00
N PHE A 256 -0.12 0.34 -7.44
CA PHE A 256 0.37 -0.83 -8.17
C PHE A 256 -0.57 -1.18 -9.31
N GLU A 257 0.00 -1.74 -10.38
CA GLU A 257 -0.74 -2.23 -11.53
C GLU A 257 -1.62 -3.42 -11.11
N VAL A 258 -2.84 -3.45 -11.64
CA VAL A 258 -3.74 -4.61 -11.52
C VAL A 258 -3.20 -5.72 -12.43
N VAL A 259 -2.84 -6.85 -11.83
CA VAL A 259 -2.27 -8.01 -12.51
C VAL A 259 -3.32 -9.07 -12.84
N HIS A 260 -4.40 -9.13 -12.06
CA HIS A 260 -5.51 -10.05 -12.29
C HIS A 260 -6.85 -9.33 -12.13
N THR A 261 -7.83 -9.72 -12.94
CA THR A 261 -9.19 -9.21 -12.90
C THR A 261 -10.16 -10.35 -13.16
N SER A 262 -11.15 -10.51 -12.29
CA SER A 262 -12.28 -11.42 -12.49
C SER A 262 -13.60 -10.66 -12.35
N VAL A 263 -14.61 -11.07 -13.11
CA VAL A 263 -15.94 -10.48 -13.08
C VAL A 263 -16.93 -11.56 -12.70
N GLU A 264 -17.74 -11.28 -11.68
CA GLU A 264 -18.82 -12.11 -11.17
C GLU A 264 -20.15 -11.36 -11.42
N GLU A 265 -21.17 -12.07 -11.89
CA GLU A 265 -22.50 -11.52 -12.22
C GLU A 265 -23.61 -12.07 -11.31
#